data_AF-A0A8T3X7M1-F1
#
_entry.id   AF-A0A8T3X7M1-F1
#
_cell.length_a   1.000
_cell.length_b   1.000
_cell.length_c   1.000
_cell.angle_alpha   90.00
_cell.angle_beta   90.00
_cell.angle_gamma   90.00
#
_symmetry.space_group_name_H-M   'P 1'
#
loop_
_entity.id
_entity.type
_entity.pdbx_description
1 polymer ?
#
loop_
_entity_poly.entity_id
_entity_poly.type
_entity_poly.pdbx_seq_one_letter_code
_entity_poly.pdbx_strand_id
1 'polypeptide(L)'
;MLFSVLLVSGCVQQQREIKEITIPGHPQIYSFSNDLREVLKVPVSGKADMQILFLQSSSIDIVFNGTSTQDNAYFRVVLIDMITKMQAYASNEGKQLTFRSYYFVDSKWYNSTNGEIEKPGLGTAIWLKGPETGAEETSVRADESIITVQGTSYKNLTLAGDRLVLVVFGIDRI
;
A
#
# COMPACT_ATOMS: atom_id res chain seq x y z
N MET A 1 58.26 18.00 -6.39
CA MET A 1 57.19 17.11 -6.91
C MET A 1 55.87 17.65 -6.39
N LEU A 2 55.07 18.28 -7.24
CA LEU A 2 53.73 18.78 -6.90
C LEU A 2 52.73 17.68 -7.27
N PHE A 3 51.99 17.15 -6.30
CA PHE A 3 50.85 16.27 -6.57
C PHE A 3 49.60 17.12 -6.72
N SER A 4 49.16 17.31 -7.96
CA SER A 4 47.86 17.89 -8.27
C SER A 4 46.78 16.83 -8.06
N VAL A 5 46.02 16.92 -6.97
CA VAL A 5 44.81 16.11 -6.78
C VAL A 5 43.69 16.74 -7.61
N LEU A 6 43.40 16.11 -8.76
CA LEU A 6 42.20 16.39 -9.54
C LEU A 6 40.98 15.84 -8.77
N LEU A 7 40.30 16.72 -8.03
CA LEU A 7 38.96 16.45 -7.53
C LEU A 7 38.00 16.45 -8.72
N VAL A 8 37.81 15.29 -9.33
CA VAL A 8 36.71 15.09 -10.27
C VAL A 8 35.43 15.15 -9.45
N SER A 9 34.78 16.32 -9.46
CA SER A 9 33.42 16.49 -8.96
C SER A 9 32.51 15.66 -9.87
N GLY A 10 32.41 14.37 -9.58
CA GLY A 10 31.41 13.51 -10.18
C GLY A 10 30.06 14.01 -9.73
N CYS A 11 29.38 14.79 -10.57
CA CYS A 11 27.93 14.92 -10.48
C CYS A 11 27.37 13.52 -10.68
N VAL A 12 27.14 12.80 -9.58
CA VAL A 12 26.35 11.58 -9.59
C VAL A 12 25.00 12.01 -10.15
N GLN A 13 24.72 11.60 -11.38
CA GLN A 13 23.48 11.93 -12.06
C GLN A 13 22.37 11.24 -11.27
N GLN A 14 21.72 12.00 -10.38
CA GLN A 14 20.64 11.51 -9.54
C GLN A 14 19.55 11.02 -10.49
N GLN A 15 19.40 9.71 -10.57
CA GLN A 15 18.46 9.09 -11.49
C GLN A 15 17.07 9.59 -11.12
N ARG A 16 16.39 10.29 -12.04
CA ARG A 16 15.07 10.86 -11.80
C ARG A 16 14.12 9.76 -11.32
N GLU A 17 13.41 9.99 -10.23
CA GLU A 17 12.44 9.05 -9.69
C GLU A 17 11.30 8.85 -10.70
N ILE A 18 10.86 7.61 -10.88
CA ILE A 18 9.71 7.28 -11.71
C ILE A 18 8.54 7.08 -10.74
N LYS A 19 7.65 8.06 -10.67
CA LYS A 19 6.53 8.10 -9.71
C LYS A 19 5.16 8.09 -10.36
N GLU A 20 5.10 8.03 -11.69
CA GLU A 20 3.85 8.19 -12.42
C GLU A 20 3.71 7.09 -13.46
N ILE A 21 2.48 6.60 -13.63
CA ILE A 21 2.11 5.69 -14.71
C ILE A 21 0.82 6.16 -15.37
N THR A 22 0.68 5.77 -16.63
CA THR A 22 -0.58 5.81 -17.37
C THR A 22 -1.00 4.38 -17.67
N ILE A 23 -2.27 4.06 -17.45
CA ILE A 23 -2.84 2.76 -17.80
C ILE A 23 -3.62 2.92 -19.11
N PRO A 24 -3.37 2.09 -20.15
CA PRO A 24 -4.14 2.14 -21.37
C PRO A 24 -5.64 2.05 -21.10
N GLY A 25 -6.42 2.98 -21.67
CA GLY A 25 -7.87 3.06 -21.44
C GLY A 25 -8.29 3.87 -20.21
N HIS A 26 -7.36 4.25 -19.33
CA HIS A 26 -7.65 5.12 -18.18
C HIS A 26 -7.31 6.58 -18.53
N PRO A 27 -8.19 7.54 -18.21
CA PRO A 27 -7.98 8.95 -18.54
C PRO A 27 -7.03 9.67 -17.56
N GLN A 28 -6.73 9.07 -16.41
CA GLN A 28 -5.94 9.68 -15.34
C GLN A 28 -4.49 9.17 -15.29
N ILE A 29 -3.61 10.03 -14.78
CA ILE A 29 -2.25 9.66 -14.38
C ILE A 29 -2.29 9.22 -12.92
N TYR A 30 -1.67 8.08 -12.62
CA TYR A 30 -1.57 7.59 -11.25
C TYR A 30 -0.20 7.95 -10.68
N SER A 31 -0.17 8.83 -9.69
CA SER A 31 1.05 9.30 -9.01
C SER A 31 1.29 8.54 -7.70
N PHE A 32 2.47 7.95 -7.54
CA PHE A 32 2.88 7.13 -6.42
C PHE A 32 3.77 7.90 -5.45
N SER A 33 3.71 7.52 -4.18
CA SER A 33 4.50 8.15 -3.12
C SER A 33 5.99 7.84 -3.27
N ASN A 34 6.31 6.69 -3.86
CA ASN A 34 7.66 6.16 -3.99
C ASN A 34 8.09 5.97 -5.44
N ASP A 35 9.41 5.91 -5.65
CA ASP A 35 9.97 5.46 -6.92
C ASP A 35 9.52 4.03 -7.21
N LEU A 36 8.83 3.85 -8.34
CA LEU A 36 8.24 2.59 -8.75
C LEU A 36 9.27 1.48 -8.91
N ARG A 37 10.54 1.80 -9.19
CA ARG A 37 11.62 0.81 -9.26
C ARG A 37 11.90 0.19 -7.90
N GLU A 38 11.76 0.95 -6.82
CA GLU A 38 11.89 0.45 -5.45
C GLU A 38 10.60 -0.25 -5.00
N VAL A 39 9.43 0.26 -5.39
CA VAL A 39 8.14 -0.39 -5.11
C VAL A 39 8.12 -1.80 -5.68
N LEU A 40 8.58 -2.00 -6.92
CA LEU A 40 8.60 -3.32 -7.58
C LEU A 40 9.47 -4.36 -6.86
N LYS A 41 10.47 -3.93 -6.07
CA LYS A 41 11.33 -4.81 -5.28
C LYS A 41 10.66 -5.33 -4.01
N VAL A 42 9.56 -4.72 -3.56
CA VAL A 42 8.82 -5.20 -2.39
C VAL A 42 8.30 -6.62 -2.67
N PRO A 43 8.63 -7.62 -1.82
CA PRO A 43 8.18 -8.99 -1.97
C PRO A 43 6.65 -9.11 -1.99
N VAL A 44 6.15 -9.94 -2.90
CA VAL A 44 4.72 -10.24 -3.02
C VAL A 44 4.46 -11.72 -3.15
N SER A 45 3.50 -12.26 -2.39
CA SER A 45 2.96 -13.63 -2.55
C SER A 45 1.45 -13.59 -2.74
N GLY A 46 0.90 -14.47 -3.59
CA GLY A 46 -0.55 -14.51 -3.87
C GLY A 46 -1.06 -13.40 -4.80
N LYS A 47 -0.26 -12.98 -5.79
CA LYS A 47 -0.64 -11.89 -6.74
C LYS A 47 -1.96 -12.15 -7.46
N ALA A 48 -2.13 -13.36 -7.99
CA ALA A 48 -3.35 -13.74 -8.70
C ALA A 48 -4.58 -13.68 -7.75
N ASP A 49 -4.40 -14.14 -6.51
CA ASP A 49 -5.45 -14.10 -5.50
C ASP A 49 -5.83 -12.66 -5.15
N MET A 50 -4.86 -11.75 -4.99
CA MET A 50 -5.13 -10.32 -4.76
C MET A 50 -5.97 -9.70 -5.88
N GLN A 51 -5.64 -10.02 -7.13
CA GLN A 51 -6.38 -9.52 -8.28
C GLN A 51 -7.80 -10.09 -8.31
N ILE A 52 -7.96 -11.39 -8.04
CA ILE A 52 -9.27 -12.04 -7.96
C ILE A 52 -10.12 -11.43 -6.84
N LEU A 53 -9.55 -11.30 -5.64
CA LEU A 53 -10.20 -10.67 -4.48
C LEU A 53 -10.67 -9.26 -4.82
N PHE A 54 -9.83 -8.47 -5.47
CA PHE A 54 -10.19 -7.12 -5.89
C PHE A 54 -11.29 -7.10 -6.95
N LEU A 55 -11.18 -7.94 -7.98
CA LEU A 55 -12.12 -7.98 -9.09
C LEU A 55 -13.50 -8.51 -8.66
N GLN A 56 -13.59 -9.35 -7.64
CA GLN A 56 -14.83 -9.96 -7.18
C GLN A 56 -15.48 -9.19 -6.02
N SER A 57 -14.77 -8.26 -5.38
CA SER A 57 -15.28 -7.50 -4.25
C SER A 57 -16.00 -6.23 -4.67
N SER A 58 -17.16 -5.98 -4.07
CA SER A 58 -17.82 -4.65 -4.07
C SER A 58 -17.40 -3.80 -2.86
N SER A 59 -16.86 -4.45 -1.82
CA SER A 59 -16.37 -3.82 -0.59
C SER A 59 -15.11 -4.52 -0.13
N ILE A 60 -14.12 -3.74 0.32
CA ILE A 60 -12.91 -4.25 0.98
C ILE A 60 -12.85 -3.67 2.39
N ASP A 61 -12.65 -4.55 3.36
CA ASP A 61 -12.48 -4.15 4.75
C ASP A 61 -11.00 -3.84 5.03
N ILE A 62 -10.73 -2.73 5.68
CA ILE A 62 -9.40 -2.32 6.12
C ILE A 62 -9.32 -2.57 7.61
N VAL A 63 -8.28 -3.28 8.05
CA VAL A 63 -8.07 -3.66 9.44
C VAL A 63 -6.67 -3.26 9.89
N PHE A 64 -6.54 -2.67 11.07
CA PHE A 64 -5.24 -2.40 11.69
C PHE A 64 -5.31 -2.42 13.22
N ASN A 65 -4.15 -2.62 13.85
CA ASN A 65 -4.01 -2.46 15.29
C ASN A 65 -3.88 -0.98 15.64
N GLY A 66 -4.79 -0.48 16.46
CA GLY A 66 -4.87 0.93 16.83
C GLY A 66 -4.02 1.34 18.03
N THR A 67 -3.22 0.44 18.62
CA THR A 67 -2.49 0.73 19.88
C THR A 67 -1.34 1.73 19.74
N SER A 68 -0.78 1.91 18.54
CA SER A 68 0.31 2.88 18.29
C SER A 68 -0.21 4.12 17.57
N THR A 69 -0.12 5.29 18.22
CA THR A 69 -0.52 6.57 17.61
C THR A 69 0.32 6.90 16.38
N GLN A 70 1.60 6.51 16.39
CA GLN A 70 2.51 6.75 15.26
C GLN A 70 2.09 5.92 14.05
N ASP A 71 1.84 4.62 14.23
CA ASP A 71 1.40 3.75 13.14
C ASP A 71 0.02 4.16 12.62
N ASN A 72 -0.91 4.55 13.51
CA ASN A 72 -2.22 5.05 13.12
C ASN A 72 -2.16 6.25 12.16
N ALA A 73 -1.25 7.20 12.43
CA ALA A 73 -1.04 8.35 11.58
C ALA A 73 -0.54 7.94 10.18
N TYR A 74 0.36 6.95 10.14
CA TYR A 74 0.91 6.44 8.89
C TYR A 74 -0.06 5.58 8.10
N PHE A 75 -0.84 4.73 8.77
CA PHE A 75 -1.92 3.97 8.14
C PHE A 75 -2.88 4.91 7.43
N ARG A 76 -3.25 6.03 8.06
CA ARG A 76 -4.12 7.01 7.41
C ARG A 76 -3.56 7.52 6.07
N VAL A 77 -2.27 7.84 6.01
CA VAL A 77 -1.61 8.30 4.78
C VAL A 77 -1.64 7.22 3.71
N VAL A 78 -1.21 6.01 4.06
CA VAL A 78 -1.15 4.87 3.14
C VAL A 78 -2.56 4.49 2.64
N LEU A 79 -3.56 4.51 3.52
CA LEU A 79 -4.94 4.19 3.18
C LEU A 79 -5.56 5.19 2.22
N ILE A 80 -5.42 6.48 2.48
CA ILE A 80 -5.96 7.51 1.58
C ILE A 80 -5.36 7.34 0.19
N ASP A 81 -4.05 7.13 0.11
CA ASP A 81 -3.34 7.00 -1.15
C ASP A 81 -3.76 5.75 -1.92
N MET A 82 -3.80 4.59 -1.24
CA MET A 82 -4.24 3.33 -1.82
C MET A 82 -5.71 3.38 -2.26
N ILE A 83 -6.62 3.79 -1.37
CA ILE A 83 -8.06 3.82 -1.62
C ILE A 83 -8.37 4.70 -2.82
N THR A 84 -7.81 5.91 -2.87
CA THR A 84 -8.06 6.85 -3.98
C THR A 84 -7.67 6.23 -5.32
N LYS A 85 -6.48 5.63 -5.40
CA LYS A 85 -5.99 4.98 -6.63
C LYS A 85 -6.84 3.77 -7.02
N MET A 86 -7.13 2.89 -6.06
CA MET A 86 -7.88 1.66 -6.30
C MET A 86 -9.34 1.93 -6.67
N GLN A 87 -10.00 2.88 -6.01
CA GLN A 87 -11.37 3.29 -6.38
C GLN A 87 -11.40 3.89 -7.78
N ALA A 88 -10.44 4.75 -8.10
CA ALA A 88 -10.38 5.38 -9.41
C ALA A 88 -10.04 4.36 -10.51
N TYR A 89 -9.23 3.33 -10.23
CA TYR A 89 -9.01 2.20 -11.13
C TYR A 89 -10.29 1.38 -11.32
N ALA A 90 -10.93 0.93 -10.24
CA ALA A 90 -12.17 0.17 -10.30
C ALA A 90 -13.27 0.90 -11.08
N SER A 91 -13.40 2.22 -10.88
CA SER A 91 -14.40 3.03 -11.60
C SER A 91 -14.17 3.05 -13.12
N ASN A 92 -12.91 3.07 -13.58
CA ASN A 92 -12.60 2.98 -15.01
C ASN A 92 -12.86 1.58 -15.58
N GLU A 93 -12.74 0.55 -14.74
CA GLU A 93 -13.16 -0.83 -15.04
C GLU A 93 -14.68 -1.05 -14.93
N GLY A 94 -15.46 0.02 -14.78
CA GLY A 94 -16.92 -0.04 -14.68
C GLY A 94 -17.45 -0.60 -13.35
N LYS A 95 -16.62 -0.61 -12.30
CA LYS A 95 -16.96 -1.16 -10.97
C LYS A 95 -17.00 -0.06 -9.90
N GLN A 96 -17.98 -0.17 -9.00
CA GLN A 96 -18.00 0.61 -7.77
C GLN A 96 -17.35 -0.20 -6.65
N LEU A 97 -16.23 0.30 -6.14
CA LEU A 97 -15.52 -0.31 -5.02
C LEU A 97 -15.59 0.58 -3.78
N THR A 98 -16.00 -0.01 -2.67
CA THR A 98 -16.11 0.68 -1.38
C THR A 98 -15.10 0.14 -0.38
N PHE A 99 -14.70 0.98 0.56
CA PHE A 99 -13.78 0.61 1.63
C PHE A 99 -14.40 0.93 2.97
N ARG A 100 -14.27 0.01 3.92
CA ARG A 100 -14.71 0.18 5.31
C ARG A 100 -13.49 0.00 6.20
N SER A 101 -13.33 0.80 7.24
CA SER A 101 -12.17 0.69 8.13
C SER A 101 -12.59 0.30 9.52
N TYR A 102 -11.86 -0.65 10.08
CA TYR A 102 -11.97 -1.12 11.45
C TYR A 102 -10.59 -1.14 12.09
N TYR A 103 -10.55 -0.89 13.39
CA TYR A 103 -9.33 -1.01 14.15
C TYR A 103 -9.60 -1.66 15.50
N PHE A 104 -8.57 -2.30 16.06
CA PHE A 104 -8.67 -2.92 17.37
C PHE A 104 -7.68 -2.29 18.35
N VAL A 105 -8.12 -2.03 19.58
CA VAL A 105 -7.29 -1.51 20.68
C VAL A 105 -7.67 -2.28 21.93
N ASP A 106 -6.69 -2.85 22.64
CA ASP A 106 -6.90 -3.54 23.92
C ASP A 106 -8.06 -4.56 23.89
N SER A 107 -8.09 -5.41 22.85
CA SER A 107 -9.13 -6.43 22.60
C SER A 107 -10.53 -5.92 22.23
N LYS A 108 -10.71 -4.60 22.04
CA LYS A 108 -11.96 -4.00 21.58
C LYS A 108 -11.89 -3.61 20.11
N TRP A 109 -13.00 -3.74 19.39
CA TRP A 109 -13.11 -3.33 18.00
C TRP A 109 -13.79 -1.97 17.87
N TYR A 110 -13.36 -1.21 16.89
CA TYR A 110 -13.88 0.11 16.60
C TYR A 110 -14.08 0.27 15.10
N ASN A 111 -15.06 1.08 14.71
CA ASN A 111 -15.30 1.47 13.33
C ASN A 111 -14.60 2.80 12.98
N SER A 112 -14.75 3.25 11.73
CA SER A 112 -14.17 4.51 11.24
C SER A 112 -14.69 5.78 11.93
N THR A 113 -15.78 5.71 12.70
CA THR A 113 -16.33 6.83 13.47
C THR A 113 -15.92 6.78 14.95
N ASN A 114 -14.94 5.95 15.31
CA ASN A 114 -14.48 5.70 16.67
C ASN A 114 -15.54 5.10 17.61
N GLY A 115 -16.60 4.50 17.06
CA GLY A 115 -17.58 3.77 17.84
C GLY A 115 -17.08 2.37 18.15
N GLU A 116 -17.11 1.98 19.43
CA GLU A 116 -16.86 0.59 19.85
C GLU A 116 -17.94 -0.31 19.23
N ILE A 117 -17.54 -1.44 18.66
CA ILE A 117 -18.40 -2.42 17.98
C ILE A 117 -18.01 -3.83 18.40
N GLU A 118 -18.91 -4.80 18.15
CA GLU A 118 -18.52 -6.20 18.14
C GLU A 118 -17.54 -6.49 16.99
N LYS A 119 -16.80 -7.60 17.11
CA LYS A 119 -15.87 -8.03 16.05
C LYS A 119 -16.62 -8.13 14.72
N PRO A 120 -16.23 -7.35 13.69
CA PRO A 120 -16.93 -7.36 12.42
C PRO A 120 -16.74 -8.71 11.70
N GLY A 121 -17.78 -9.15 11.00
CA GLY A 121 -17.64 -10.18 9.97
C GLY A 121 -16.86 -9.60 8.79
N LEU A 122 -15.63 -10.07 8.58
CA LEU A 122 -14.76 -9.60 7.50
C LEU A 122 -15.03 -10.40 6.23
N GLY A 123 -15.15 -9.70 5.10
CA GLY A 123 -15.09 -10.29 3.77
C GLY A 123 -13.66 -10.31 3.26
N THR A 124 -13.44 -9.84 2.03
CA THR A 124 -12.10 -9.48 1.58
C THR A 124 -11.55 -8.34 2.44
N ALA A 125 -10.41 -8.57 3.09
CA ALA A 125 -9.82 -7.63 4.02
C ALA A 125 -8.36 -7.30 3.67
N ILE A 126 -7.96 -6.05 3.85
CA ILE A 126 -6.58 -5.61 3.86
C ILE A 126 -6.18 -5.35 5.32
N TRP A 127 -5.18 -6.08 5.79
CA TRP A 127 -4.60 -5.93 7.11
C TRP A 127 -3.33 -5.10 7.01
N LEU A 128 -3.31 -3.94 7.66
CA LEU A 128 -2.11 -3.11 7.76
C LEU A 128 -1.34 -3.44 9.03
N LYS A 129 -0.03 -3.66 8.88
CA LYS A 129 0.90 -3.84 9.99
C LYS A 129 2.05 -2.85 9.86
N GLY A 130 2.24 -2.04 10.90
CA GLY A 130 3.31 -1.07 11.02
C GLY A 130 4.41 -1.56 11.95
N PRO A 131 5.51 -0.81 12.06
CA PRO A 131 6.68 -1.19 12.87
C PRO A 131 6.33 -1.45 14.34
N GLU A 132 5.40 -0.69 14.91
CA GLU A 132 5.00 -0.80 16.32
C GLU A 132 3.77 -1.68 16.52
N THR A 133 3.19 -2.20 15.43
CA THR A 133 1.90 -2.90 15.41
C THR A 133 1.97 -4.27 14.75
N GLY A 134 3.17 -4.86 14.69
CA GLY A 134 3.39 -6.26 14.36
C GLY A 134 3.91 -6.54 12.95
N ALA A 135 4.49 -5.56 12.25
CA ALA A 135 5.25 -5.83 11.03
C ALA A 135 6.58 -6.52 11.36
N GLU A 136 6.81 -7.69 10.77
CA GLU A 136 8.06 -8.46 10.94
C GLU A 136 9.00 -8.26 9.75
N GLU A 137 8.46 -7.80 8.62
CA GLU A 137 9.16 -7.61 7.36
C GLU A 137 8.41 -6.58 6.49
N THR A 138 8.94 -6.30 5.30
CA THR A 138 8.26 -5.46 4.31
C THR A 138 7.75 -6.33 3.18
N SER A 139 6.44 -6.46 3.05
CA SER A 139 5.82 -7.33 2.05
C SER A 139 4.34 -7.05 1.83
N VAL A 140 3.81 -7.62 0.74
CA VAL A 140 2.38 -7.73 0.47
C VAL A 140 2.05 -9.20 0.27
N ARG A 141 1.16 -9.77 1.07
CA ARG A 141 0.83 -11.20 1.01
C ARG A 141 -0.67 -11.40 0.98
N ALA A 142 -1.17 -12.25 0.10
CA ALA A 142 -2.55 -12.72 0.16
C ALA A 142 -2.58 -14.14 0.71
N ASP A 143 -3.52 -14.37 1.61
CA ASP A 143 -3.90 -15.67 2.13
C ASP A 143 -5.43 -15.71 2.25
N GLU A 144 -6.05 -16.62 1.50
CA GLU A 144 -7.51 -16.73 1.35
C GLU A 144 -8.17 -15.38 0.99
N SER A 145 -8.86 -14.75 1.96
CA SER A 145 -9.58 -13.48 1.82
C SER A 145 -8.84 -12.28 2.42
N ILE A 146 -7.64 -12.51 2.98
CA ILE A 146 -6.87 -11.50 3.71
C ILE A 146 -5.62 -11.12 2.90
N ILE A 147 -5.48 -9.83 2.64
CA ILE A 147 -4.28 -9.22 2.08
C ILE A 147 -3.53 -8.51 3.21
N THR A 148 -2.41 -9.06 3.64
CA THR A 148 -1.52 -8.39 4.60
C THR A 148 -0.58 -7.44 3.87
N VAL A 149 -0.58 -6.17 4.26
CA VAL A 149 0.37 -5.14 3.82
C VAL A 149 1.17 -4.73 5.05
N GLN A 150 2.48 -4.94 5.01
CA GLN A 150 3.33 -4.69 6.17
C GLN A 150 4.63 -3.99 5.81
N GLY A 151 5.14 -3.17 6.73
CA GLY A 151 6.42 -2.50 6.60
C GLY A 151 7.08 -2.26 7.96
N THR A 152 8.37 -2.61 8.05
CA THR A 152 9.20 -2.46 9.27
C THR A 152 9.68 -1.03 9.52
N SER A 153 9.25 -0.09 8.69
CA SER A 153 9.47 1.33 8.85
C SER A 153 8.36 2.08 8.12
N TYR A 154 8.20 3.37 8.40
CA TYR A 154 7.24 4.20 7.68
C TYR A 154 7.46 4.16 6.16
N LYS A 155 8.71 4.31 5.71
CA LYS A 155 9.07 4.25 4.29
C LYS A 155 8.72 2.89 3.68
N ASN A 156 8.94 1.82 4.42
CA ASN A 156 8.64 0.47 3.96
C ASN A 156 7.13 0.22 3.86
N LEU A 157 6.34 0.78 4.78
CA LEU A 157 4.89 0.67 4.75
C LEU A 157 4.30 1.41 3.55
N THR A 158 4.82 2.59 3.20
CA THR A 158 4.38 3.30 1.98
C THR A 158 4.80 2.55 0.71
N LEU A 159 6.00 1.96 0.68
CA LEU A 159 6.44 1.09 -0.42
C LEU A 159 5.52 -0.13 -0.58
N ALA A 160 5.13 -0.78 0.53
CA ALA A 160 4.23 -1.92 0.50
C ALA A 160 2.80 -1.53 0.06
N GLY A 161 2.31 -0.37 0.49
CA GLY A 161 1.02 0.18 0.03
C GLY A 161 1.01 0.45 -1.48
N ASP A 162 2.02 1.16 -1.98
CA ASP A 162 2.21 1.39 -3.42
C ASP A 162 2.32 0.04 -4.18
N ARG A 163 2.99 -0.96 -3.59
CA ARG A 163 3.15 -2.28 -4.20
C ARG A 163 1.83 -3.00 -4.37
N LEU A 164 0.95 -2.97 -3.37
CA LEU A 164 -0.39 -3.57 -3.49
C LEU A 164 -1.17 -2.91 -4.63
N VAL A 165 -1.10 -1.58 -4.76
CA VAL A 165 -1.77 -0.86 -5.85
C VAL A 165 -1.25 -1.33 -7.22
N LEU A 166 0.06 -1.46 -7.40
CA LEU A 166 0.61 -1.98 -8.66
C LEU A 166 0.14 -3.42 -8.96
N VAL A 167 0.04 -4.27 -7.93
CA VAL A 167 -0.46 -5.65 -8.09
C VAL A 167 -1.92 -5.64 -8.55
N VAL A 168 -2.76 -4.80 -7.94
CA VAL A 168 -4.17 -4.62 -8.34
C VAL A 168 -4.27 -4.14 -9.79
N PHE A 169 -3.38 -3.24 -10.22
CA PHE A 169 -3.35 -2.73 -11.60
C PHE A 169 -2.74 -3.74 -12.59
N GLY A 170 -2.22 -4.87 -12.13
CA GLY A 170 -1.54 -5.86 -12.98
C GLY A 170 -0.17 -5.42 -13.49
N ILE A 171 0.51 -4.54 -12.76
CA ILE A 171 1.81 -3.99 -13.15
C ILE A 171 2.94 -4.69 -12.37
N ASP A 172 3.79 -5.39 -13.11
CA ASP A 172 4.94 -6.12 -12.58
C ASP A 172 6.30 -5.56 -13.00
N ARG A 173 6.32 -4.62 -13.95
CA ARG A 173 7.50 -3.94 -14.49
C ARG A 173 7.20 -2.51 -14.94
N ILE A 174 8.23 -1.68 -14.99
CA ILE A 174 8.23 -0.32 -15.55
C ILE A 174 9.47 -0.09 -16.41
#